data_AF-A0A5S4GPQ4-F1
#
_entry.id   AF-A0A5S4GPQ4-F1
#
_cell.length_a   1.000
_cell.length_b   1.000
_cell.length_c   1.000
_cell.angle_alpha   90.00
_cell.angle_beta   90.00
_cell.angle_gamma   90.00
#
_symmetry.space_group_name_H-M   'P 1'
#
loop_
_entity.id
_entity.type
_entity.pdbx_description
1 polymer ?
#
loop_
_entity_poly.entity_id
_entity_poly.type
_entity_poly.pdbx_seq_one_letter_code
_entity_poly.pdbx_strand_id
1 'polypeptide(L)' 'MSEFQIVQPNTWTPLVGTDVEVLVDGVDQDVCVDAELYRNGRGEQLVEFSIAAHADAKIVVRAPKTDLAWPQG' A
#
# COMPACT_ATOMS: atom_id res chain seq x y z
N MET A 1 -16.03 -3.42 -0.64
CA MET A 1 -15.56 -4.76 -1.03
C MET A 1 -14.13 -4.83 -0.55
N SER A 2 -13.81 -5.75 0.35
CA SER A 2 -12.45 -5.95 0.84
C SER A 2 -11.78 -7.07 0.05
N GLU A 3 -10.51 -6.89 -0.27
CA GLU A 3 -9.69 -7.92 -0.91
C GLU A 3 -8.48 -8.21 -0.02
N PHE A 4 -8.22 -9.49 0.22
CA PHE A 4 -7.14 -9.95 1.08
C PHE A 4 -5.94 -10.38 0.24
N GLN A 5 -4.75 -9.92 0.61
CA GLN A 5 -3.51 -10.25 -0.07
C GLN A 5 -2.43 -10.67 0.94
N ILE A 6 -1.63 -11.68 0.55
CA ILE A 6 -0.41 -12.05 1.27
C ILE A 6 0.80 -11.39 0.60
N VAL A 7 1.59 -10.69 1.41
CA VAL A 7 2.89 -10.12 1.03
C VAL A 7 3.99 -11.00 1.63
N GLN A 8 4.90 -11.47 0.78
CA GLN A 8 6.04 -12.26 1.24
C GLN A 8 7.05 -11.35 1.97
N PRO A 9 7.69 -11.86 3.05
CA PRO A 9 8.64 -11.08 3.81
C PRO A 9 9.83 -10.65 2.95
N ASN A 10 10.31 -9.43 3.19
CA ASN A 10 11.51 -8.86 2.57
C ASN A 10 11.50 -8.88 1.02
N THR A 11 10.30 -8.90 0.41
CA THR A 11 10.11 -8.99 -1.04
C THR A 11 9.17 -7.88 -1.52
N TRP A 12 9.51 -7.24 -2.65
CA TRP A 12 8.61 -6.30 -3.30
C TRP A 12 7.40 -7.03 -3.88
N THR A 13 6.21 -6.63 -3.42
CA THR A 13 4.94 -7.23 -3.82
C THR A 13 4.02 -6.14 -4.39
N PRO A 14 3.49 -6.30 -5.61
CA PRO A 14 2.48 -5.40 -6.17
C PRO A 14 1.18 -5.48 -5.37
N LEU A 15 0.59 -4.34 -5.01
CA LEU A 15 -0.66 -4.26 -4.28
C LEU A 15 -1.86 -4.36 -5.23
N VAL A 16 -2.77 -5.28 -4.93
CA VAL A 16 -3.89 -5.61 -5.82
C VAL A 16 -4.74 -4.38 -6.14
N GLY A 17 -5.13 -4.27 -7.42
CA GLY A 17 -5.95 -3.15 -7.91
C GLY A 17 -5.21 -1.82 -8.05
N THR A 18 -3.86 -1.80 -7.94
CA THR A 18 -3.06 -0.58 -8.08
C THR A 18 -1.73 -0.83 -8.80
N ASP A 19 -1.07 0.24 -9.23
CA ASP A 19 0.31 0.23 -9.73
C ASP A 19 1.35 0.48 -8.61
N VAL A 20 0.96 0.25 -7.35
CA VAL A 20 1.79 0.47 -6.15
C VAL A 20 2.43 -0.85 -5.73
N GLU A 21 3.69 -0.82 -5.31
CA GLU A 21 4.39 -1.96 -4.72
C GLU A 21 4.73 -1.69 -3.26
N VAL A 22 4.70 -2.73 -2.43
CA VAL A 22 5.07 -2.66 -1.01
C VAL A 22 6.19 -3.65 -0.70
N LEU A 23 7.05 -3.25 0.23
CA LEU A 23 8.04 -4.08 0.89
C LEU A 23 7.80 -3.99 2.40
N VAL A 24 7.66 -5.13 3.06
CA VAL A 24 7.72 -5.22 4.53
C VAL A 24 9.05 -5.88 4.88
N ASP A 25 9.98 -5.08 5.36
CA ASP A 25 11.36 -5.44 5.66
C ASP A 25 11.54 -5.68 7.18
N GLY A 26 12.42 -6.60 7.55
CA GLY A 26 12.66 -6.98 8.95
C GLY A 26 11.64 -7.95 9.54
N VAL A 27 10.90 -8.67 8.70
CA VAL A 27 9.94 -9.71 9.12
C VAL A 27 10.39 -11.09 8.65
N ASP A 28 10.03 -12.14 9.39
CA ASP A 28 10.34 -13.54 9.08
C ASP A 28 9.13 -14.35 8.58
N GLN A 29 7.94 -13.75 8.64
CA GLN A 29 6.66 -14.35 8.28
C GLN A 29 5.95 -13.52 7.21
N ASP A 30 5.05 -14.20 6.50
CA ASP A 30 4.13 -13.59 5.56
C ASP A 30 3.28 -12.51 6.25
N VAL A 31 3.03 -11.42 5.52
CA VAL A 31 2.29 -10.26 6.02
C VAL A 31 0.93 -10.20 5.35
N CYS A 32 -0.11 -10.13 6.18
CA CYS A 32 -1.48 -9.94 5.74
C CYS A 32 -1.72 -8.48 5.39
N VAL A 33 -2.30 -8.24 4.21
CA VAL A 33 -2.72 -6.92 3.74
C VAL A 33 -4.20 -6.97 3.38
N ASP A 34 -4.98 -6.11 4.02
CA ASP A 34 -6.39 -5.92 3.72
C ASP A 34 -6.56 -4.65 2.86
N ALA A 35 -7.19 -4.79 1.69
CA ALA A 35 -7.48 -3.69 0.80
C ALA A 35 -8.96 -3.29 0.87
N GLU A 36 -9.25 -2.00 1.02
CA GLU A 36 -10.63 -1.47 1.01
C GLU A 36 -10.79 -0.32 0.01
N LEU A 37 -11.83 -0.39 -0.81
CA LEU A 37 -12.21 0.70 -1.71
C LEU A 37 -12.93 1.81 -0.93
N TYR A 38 -12.38 3.02 -1.00
CA TYR A 38 -12.90 4.19 -0.29
C TYR A 38 -13.03 5.40 -1.22
N ARG A 39 -13.95 6.31 -0.90
CA ARG A 39 -14.10 7.60 -1.59
C ARG A 39 -13.85 8.73 -0.61
N ASN A 40 -12.82 9.53 -0.87
CA ASN A 40 -12.43 10.60 0.04
C ASN A 40 -13.36 11.82 -0.03
N GLY A 41 -13.13 12.82 0.83
CA GLY A 41 -13.92 14.05 0.88
C GLY A 41 -13.89 14.89 -0.41
N ARG A 42 -12.96 14.64 -1.34
CA ARG A 42 -12.90 15.27 -2.67
C ARG A 42 -13.65 14.47 -3.74
N GLY A 43 -14.20 13.31 -3.39
CA GLY A 43 -14.85 12.41 -4.33
C GLY A 43 -13.88 11.57 -5.17
N GLU A 44 -12.59 11.54 -4.82
CA GLU A 44 -11.61 10.66 -5.47
C GLU A 44 -11.80 9.23 -4.96
N GLN A 45 -11.71 8.25 -5.86
CA GLN A 45 -11.70 6.84 -5.50
C GLN A 45 -10.27 6.44 -5.15
N LEU A 46 -10.10 5.87 -3.95
CA LEU A 46 -8.85 5.40 -3.41
C LEU A 46 -8.97 3.92 -3.02
N VAL A 47 -7.83 3.25 -2.92
CA VAL A 47 -7.70 1.95 -2.25
C VAL A 47 -6.88 2.18 -0.99
N GLU A 48 -7.44 1.86 0.17
CA GLU A 48 -6.73 1.87 1.44
C GLU A 48 -6.16 0.47 1.70
N PHE A 49 -4.90 0.39 2.12
CA PHE A 49 -4.23 -0.86 2.46
C PHE A 49 -3.86 -0.85 3.95
N SER A 50 -4.45 -1.78 4.70
CA SER A 50 -4.12 -2.01 6.10
C SER A 50 -3.08 -3.13 6.21
N ILE A 51 -1.94 -2.82 6.81
CA ILE A 51 -0.81 -3.75 6.98
C ILE A 51 -0.56 -3.95 8.47
N ALA A 52 -0.71 -5.18 8.95
CA ALA A 52 -0.38 -5.55 10.32
C ALA A 52 1.01 -6.20 10.35
N ALA A 53 1.99 -5.52 10.95
CA ALA A 53 3.36 -6.01 11.11
C ALA A 53 3.89 -5.74 12.53
N HIS A 54 4.98 -6.40 12.91
CA HIS A 54 5.65 -6.14 14.19
C HIS A 54 6.23 -4.72 14.26
N ALA A 55 6.46 -4.20 15.48
CA ALA A 55 6.83 -2.80 15.70
C ALA A 55 8.20 -2.40 15.14
N ASP A 56 9.06 -3.37 14.88
CA ASP A 56 10.39 -3.23 14.27
C ASP A 56 10.39 -3.39 12.75
N ALA A 57 9.28 -3.83 12.16
CA ALA A 57 9.13 -3.96 10.72
C ALA A 57 9.18 -2.60 10.04
N LYS A 58 9.89 -2.53 8.91
CA LYS A 58 9.97 -1.34 8.06
C LYS A 58 9.08 -1.53 6.84
N ILE A 59 8.03 -0.71 6.73
CA ILE A 59 7.15 -0.69 5.57
C ILE A 59 7.67 0.35 4.57
N VAL A 60 7.95 -0.07 3.34
CA VAL A 60 8.41 0.80 2.25
C VAL A 60 7.45 0.67 1.07
N VAL A 61 7.09 1.78 0.47
CA VAL A 61 6.12 1.85 -0.63
C VAL A 61 6.77 2.49 -1.85
N ARG A 62 6.49 1.92 -3.03
CA ARG A 62 6.78 2.54 -4.33
C ARG A 62 5.47 2.76 -5.06
N ALA A 63 5.27 3.96 -5.57
CA ALA A 63 4.10 4.32 -6.35
C ALA A 63 4.54 4.98 -7.67
N PRO A 64 3.69 4.96 -8.70
CA PRO A 64 3.93 5.73 -9.91
C PRO A 64 4.15 7.19 -9.54
N LYS A 65 5.15 7.80 -10.16
CA LYS A 65 5.37 9.22 -10.03
C LYS A 65 4.23 9.95 -10.75
N THR A 66 3.34 10.56 -10.00
CA THR A 66 2.44 11.59 -10.55
C THR A 66 3.23 12.89 -10.67
N ASP A 67 3.08 13.62 -11.78
CA ASP A 67 3.64 14.96 -11.87
C ASP A 67 3.06 15.83 -10.76
N LEU A 68 3.94 16.56 -10.05
CA LEU A 68 3.53 17.48 -9.00
C LEU A 68 2.70 18.60 -9.63
N ALA A 69 1.39 18.57 -9.42
CA ALA A 69 0.53 19.73 -9.62
C ALA A 69 0.85 20.72 -8.49
N TRP A 70 1.90 21.53 -8.66
CA TRP A 70 2.12 22.67 -7.79
C TRP A 70 0.89 23.60 -7.91
N PRO A 71 0.29 24.07 -6.81
CA PRO A 71 -0.66 25.17 -6.91
C PRO A 71 0.07 26.31 -7.65
N GLN A 72 -0.49 26.76 -8.78
CA GLN A 72 0.07 27.91 -9.46
C GLN A 72 0.12 29.06 -8.46
N GLY A 73 1.31 29.67 -8.34
CA GLY A 73 1.65 30.63 -7.31
C GLY A 73 0.77 31.88 -7.28
#